data_AF-A0A429EGZ1-F1
#
_entry.id   AF-A0A429EGZ1-F1
#
_cell.length_a   1.000
_cell.length_b   1.000
_cell.length_c   1.000
_cell.angle_alpha   90.00
_cell.angle_beta   90.00
_cell.angle_gamma   90.00
#
_symmetry.space_group_name_H-M   'P 1'
#
loop_
_entity.id
_entity.type
_entity.pdbx_description
1 polymer ?
#
loop_
_entity_poly.entity_id
_entity_poly.type
_entity_poly.pdbx_seq_one_letter_code
_entity_poly.pdbx_strand_id
1 'polypeptide(L)'
;MVTAAQDAQVLLLAAVLLAAGAAKLVFREPVPAAPDHVHGVPVPAGAARVTALRHGRRVSVCLGLGEGVLGLALLLSSHVAVRLATTAVFAAATWVVGELRVRRPDAGCGCFGGLSGKRVGRRSVARAVLLTAVAVAALGAPHTGLDALRGGHVLVGAVFAVELALFAALSPELAAVPVRRLPGARPATPCERRRSPLAETYATLRGSAEWAAHEDAVTSAVPLDVWREGCWRFLAYPARLDGRDVRLVFAVSTAERDRVVRPARVQAERRLSAAL
;
A
#
# COMPACT_ATOMS: atom_id res chain seq x y z
N MET A 1 27.80 -17.24 23.77
CA MET A 1 27.59 -16.23 22.70
C MET A 1 26.46 -16.63 21.75
N VAL A 2 26.48 -17.85 21.18
CA VAL A 2 25.42 -18.34 20.27
C VAL A 2 24.03 -18.33 20.92
N THR A 3 23.92 -18.81 22.16
CA THR A 3 22.65 -18.82 22.92
C THR A 3 22.08 -17.42 23.16
N ALA A 4 22.93 -16.45 23.50
CA ALA A 4 22.52 -15.05 23.69
C ALA A 4 21.99 -14.42 22.38
N ALA A 5 22.58 -14.75 21.24
CA ALA A 5 22.08 -14.30 19.94
C ALA A 5 20.74 -14.95 19.61
N GLN A 6 20.58 -16.25 19.86
CA GLN A 6 19.31 -16.96 19.62
C GLN A 6 18.17 -16.44 20.51
N ASP A 7 18.45 -16.14 21.78
CA ASP A 7 17.47 -15.56 22.70
C ASP A 7 17.08 -14.12 22.28
N ALA A 8 18.04 -13.33 21.78
CA ALA A 8 17.77 -12.01 21.20
C ALA A 8 16.87 -12.08 19.94
N GLN A 9 17.06 -13.10 19.10
CA GLN A 9 16.24 -13.30 17.90
C GLN A 9 14.77 -13.59 18.26
N VAL A 10 14.52 -14.39 19.29
CA VAL A 10 13.14 -14.64 19.79
C VAL A 10 12.48 -13.33 20.23
N LEU A 11 13.21 -12.48 20.96
CA LEU A 11 12.73 -11.16 21.39
C LEU A 11 12.45 -10.24 20.19
N LEU A 12 13.34 -10.19 19.20
CA LEU A 12 13.16 -9.40 17.99
C LEU A 12 11.91 -9.82 17.21
N LEU A 13 11.72 -11.12 16.98
CA LEU A 13 10.56 -11.65 16.25
C LEU A 13 9.26 -11.36 16.99
N ALA A 14 9.24 -11.54 18.31
CA ALA A 14 8.09 -11.19 19.14
C ALA A 14 7.76 -9.70 19.03
N ALA A 15 8.75 -8.82 19.18
CA ALA A 15 8.56 -7.38 19.07
C ALA A 15 8.04 -6.98 17.68
N VAL A 16 8.60 -7.55 16.61
CA VAL A 16 8.18 -7.27 15.23
C VAL A 16 6.75 -7.74 14.97
N LEU A 17 6.38 -8.95 15.40
CA LEU A 17 5.02 -9.48 15.23
C LEU A 17 3.98 -8.70 16.04
N LEU A 18 4.29 -8.34 17.28
CA LEU A 18 3.41 -7.51 18.11
C LEU A 18 3.23 -6.11 17.51
N ALA A 19 4.32 -5.49 17.04
CA ALA A 19 4.25 -4.19 16.38
C ALA A 19 3.48 -4.26 15.05
N ALA A 20 3.68 -5.31 14.26
CA ALA A 20 2.95 -5.52 13.00
C ALA A 20 1.45 -5.77 13.25
N GLY A 21 1.10 -6.60 14.23
CA GLY A 21 -0.27 -6.86 14.65
C GLY A 21 -0.94 -5.58 15.16
N ALA A 22 -0.31 -4.86 16.08
CA ALA A 22 -0.80 -3.58 16.58
C ALA A 22 -0.97 -2.57 15.44
N ALA A 23 -0.01 -2.49 14.50
CA ALA A 23 -0.12 -1.61 13.36
C ALA A 23 -1.33 -1.93 12.48
N LYS A 24 -1.62 -3.21 12.21
CA LYS A 24 -2.80 -3.63 11.43
C LYS A 24 -4.13 -3.35 12.15
N LEU A 25 -4.14 -3.37 13.48
CA LEU A 25 -5.33 -3.08 14.28
C LEU A 25 -5.57 -1.57 14.47
N VAL A 26 -4.50 -0.79 14.61
CA VAL A 26 -4.55 0.67 14.85
C VAL A 26 -4.66 1.45 13.53
N PHE A 27 -3.82 1.14 12.54
CA PHE A 27 -3.76 1.86 11.27
C PHE A 27 -4.64 1.20 10.23
N ARG A 28 -5.85 1.73 10.13
CA ARG A 28 -6.86 1.28 9.17
C ARG A 28 -6.36 1.43 7.74
N GLU A 29 -6.39 0.32 7.00
CA GLU A 29 -6.23 0.36 5.56
C GLU A 29 -7.53 0.91 4.95
N PRO A 30 -7.50 2.03 4.21
CA PRO A 30 -8.70 2.56 3.58
C PRO A 30 -9.18 1.57 2.52
N VAL A 31 -10.42 1.05 2.70
CA VAL A 31 -11.06 0.14 1.74
C VAL A 31 -10.86 0.68 0.33
N PRO A 32 -10.29 -0.09 -0.60
CA PRO A 32 -10.34 0.28 -1.99
C PRO A 32 -11.80 0.33 -2.43
N ALA A 33 -12.28 1.52 -2.77
CA ALA A 33 -13.38 1.60 -3.73
C ALA A 33 -12.86 0.83 -4.95
N ALA A 34 -13.49 -0.31 -5.23
CA ALA A 34 -13.14 -1.13 -6.37
C ALA A 34 -13.15 -0.21 -7.60
N PRO A 35 -12.06 -0.11 -8.37
CA PRO A 35 -12.16 0.53 -9.66
C PRO A 35 -13.07 -0.37 -10.50
N ASP A 36 -14.32 0.06 -10.71
CA ASP A 36 -15.25 -0.64 -11.60
C ASP A 36 -14.68 -0.72 -13.02
N HIS A 37 -13.75 0.20 -13.37
CA HIS A 37 -13.09 0.27 -14.67
C HIS A 37 -11.62 0.62 -14.54
N VAL A 38 -10.75 -0.07 -15.29
CA VAL A 38 -9.36 0.30 -15.52
C VAL A 38 -9.22 0.52 -17.03
N HIS A 39 -8.94 1.75 -17.45
CA HIS A 39 -8.91 2.15 -18.87
C HIS A 39 -10.21 1.83 -19.64
N GLY A 40 -11.37 2.04 -19.03
CA GLY A 40 -12.67 1.75 -19.64
C GLY A 40 -13.00 0.25 -19.77
N VAL A 41 -12.10 -0.65 -19.40
CA VAL A 41 -12.34 -2.09 -19.38
C VAL A 41 -12.91 -2.50 -18.01
N PRO A 42 -14.08 -3.13 -17.95
CA PRO A 42 -14.64 -3.63 -16.70
C PRO A 42 -13.71 -4.70 -16.14
N VAL A 43 -13.33 -4.54 -14.86
CA VAL A 43 -12.53 -5.57 -14.18
C VAL A 43 -13.43 -6.79 -13.97
N PRO A 44 -13.04 -8.00 -14.40
CA PRO A 44 -13.87 -9.18 -14.23
C PRO A 44 -14.24 -9.36 -12.76
N ALA A 45 -15.54 -9.53 -12.48
CA ALA A 45 -16.11 -9.50 -11.13
C ALA A 45 -15.41 -10.45 -10.15
N GLY A 46 -14.88 -11.59 -10.64
CA GLY A 46 -14.08 -12.52 -9.84
C GLY A 46 -12.75 -11.93 -9.34
N ALA A 47 -12.02 -11.20 -10.17
CA ALA A 47 -10.75 -10.56 -9.81
C ALA A 47 -10.98 -9.37 -8.85
N ALA A 48 -12.05 -8.59 -9.08
CA ALA A 48 -12.48 -7.53 -8.18
C ALA A 48 -12.89 -8.07 -6.80
N ARG A 49 -13.56 -9.23 -6.74
CA ARG A 49 -13.99 -9.86 -5.49
C ARG A 49 -12.82 -10.44 -4.70
N VAL A 50 -11.84 -11.07 -5.36
CA VAL A 50 -10.65 -11.61 -4.69
C VAL A 50 -9.75 -10.49 -4.15
N THR A 51 -9.62 -9.39 -4.89
CA THR A 51 -8.89 -8.20 -4.41
C THR A 51 -9.63 -7.49 -3.28
N ALA A 52 -10.96 -7.36 -3.35
CA ALA A 52 -11.77 -6.80 -2.27
C ALA A 52 -11.74 -7.67 -1.00
N LEU A 53 -11.74 -9.00 -1.14
CA LEU A 53 -11.59 -9.94 -0.01
C LEU A 53 -10.19 -9.84 0.62
N ARG A 54 -9.12 -9.78 -0.18
CA ARG A 54 -7.75 -9.59 0.32
C ARG A 54 -7.55 -8.26 1.07
N HIS A 55 -8.24 -7.20 0.65
CA HIS A 55 -8.23 -5.90 1.34
C HIS A 55 -9.42 -5.72 2.30
N GLY A 56 -10.10 -6.82 2.62
CA GLY A 56 -11.25 -6.81 3.50
C GLY A 56 -10.84 -6.56 4.94
N ARG A 57 -11.58 -5.68 5.64
CA ARG A 57 -11.38 -5.37 7.06
C ARG A 57 -11.21 -6.63 7.93
N ARG A 58 -12.01 -7.67 7.65
CA ARG A 58 -11.96 -8.94 8.40
C ARG A 58 -10.62 -9.64 8.23
N VAL A 59 -10.08 -9.69 7.01
CA VAL A 59 -8.79 -10.35 6.72
C VAL A 59 -7.64 -9.59 7.41
N SER A 60 -7.63 -8.26 7.35
CA SER A 60 -6.60 -7.46 8.04
C SER A 60 -6.65 -7.63 9.56
N VAL A 61 -7.85 -7.71 10.16
CA VAL A 61 -8.02 -7.94 11.59
C VAL A 61 -7.59 -9.35 11.97
N CYS A 62 -8.02 -10.38 11.23
CA CYS A 62 -7.60 -11.76 11.49
C CYS A 62 -6.08 -11.92 11.37
N LEU A 63 -5.46 -11.29 10.37
CA LEU A 63 -4.01 -11.32 10.21
C LEU A 63 -3.31 -10.58 11.35
N GLY A 64 -3.80 -9.40 11.74
CA GLY A 64 -3.24 -8.65 12.87
C GLY A 64 -3.36 -9.38 14.21
N LEU A 65 -4.50 -10.05 14.45
CA LEU A 65 -4.69 -10.90 15.62
C LEU A 65 -3.78 -12.14 15.58
N GLY A 66 -3.67 -12.79 14.41
CA GLY A 66 -2.79 -13.95 14.24
C GLY A 66 -1.32 -13.62 14.50
N GLU A 67 -0.84 -12.50 13.97
CA GLU A 67 0.51 -11.99 14.26
C GLU A 67 0.68 -11.65 15.75
N GLY A 68 -0.31 -10.98 16.36
CA GLY A 68 -0.27 -10.65 17.78
C GLY A 68 -0.23 -11.88 18.69
N VAL A 69 -1.07 -12.88 18.40
CA VAL A 69 -1.09 -14.17 19.13
C VAL A 69 0.23 -14.91 18.96
N LEU A 70 0.78 -14.95 17.75
CA LEU A 70 2.06 -15.60 17.48
C LEU A 70 3.22 -14.87 18.20
N GLY A 71 3.21 -13.53 18.21
CA GLY A 71 4.17 -12.72 18.96
C GLY A 71 4.09 -12.96 20.48
N LEU A 72 2.88 -13.02 21.04
CA LEU A 72 2.68 -13.39 22.45
C LEU A 72 3.14 -14.83 22.74
N ALA A 73 2.85 -15.78 21.84
CA ALA A 73 3.26 -17.16 22.00
C ALA A 73 4.79 -17.30 22.05
N LEU A 74 5.54 -16.53 21.25
CA LEU A 74 7.02 -16.50 21.32
C LEU A 74 7.55 -15.94 22.66
N LEU A 75 6.83 -15.02 23.28
CA LEU A 75 7.21 -14.48 24.60
C LEU A 75 6.94 -15.49 25.71
N LEU A 76 5.83 -16.22 25.62
CA LEU A 76 5.31 -17.07 26.70
C LEU A 76 5.69 -18.54 26.56
N SER A 77 6.13 -18.98 25.39
CA SER A 77 6.36 -20.40 25.09
C SER A 77 7.69 -20.64 24.36
N SER A 78 8.39 -21.70 24.76
CA SER A 78 9.58 -22.22 24.11
C SER A 78 9.27 -23.37 23.14
N HIS A 79 7.98 -23.65 22.89
CA HIS A 79 7.59 -24.75 22.02
C HIS A 79 8.11 -24.57 20.59
N VAL A 80 8.80 -25.61 20.09
CA VAL A 80 9.34 -25.66 18.72
C VAL A 80 8.25 -25.42 17.68
N ALA A 81 7.01 -25.87 17.92
CA ALA A 81 5.88 -25.64 17.03
C ALA A 81 5.59 -24.15 16.78
N VAL A 82 5.67 -23.30 17.83
CA VAL A 82 5.45 -21.85 17.71
C VAL A 82 6.55 -21.21 16.85
N ARG A 83 7.79 -21.68 17.00
CA ARG A 83 8.95 -21.18 16.26
C ARG A 83 8.95 -21.63 14.81
N LEU A 84 8.55 -22.87 14.55
CA LEU A 84 8.32 -23.39 13.19
C LEU A 84 7.19 -22.61 12.50
N ALA A 85 6.07 -22.37 13.19
CA ALA A 85 4.98 -21.56 12.65
C ALA A 85 5.45 -20.14 12.33
N THR A 86 6.23 -19.51 13.22
CA THR A 86 6.83 -18.20 12.99
C THR A 86 7.76 -18.20 11.77
N THR A 87 8.62 -19.20 11.65
CA THR A 87 9.53 -19.36 10.52
C THR A 87 8.77 -19.53 9.22
N ALA A 88 7.71 -20.34 9.21
CA ALA A 88 6.84 -20.54 8.05
C ALA A 88 6.14 -19.24 7.64
N VAL A 89 5.63 -18.46 8.60
CA VAL A 89 5.00 -17.15 8.33
C VAL A 89 5.99 -16.19 7.70
N PHE A 90 7.21 -16.05 8.23
CA PHE A 90 8.22 -15.17 7.65
C PHE A 90 8.74 -15.66 6.30
N ALA A 91 8.90 -16.97 6.10
CA ALA A 91 9.27 -17.53 4.80
C ALA A 91 8.18 -17.26 3.74
N ALA A 92 6.91 -17.47 4.09
CA ALA A 92 5.78 -17.14 3.23
C ALA A 92 5.71 -15.64 2.93
N ALA A 93 5.95 -14.78 3.93
CA ALA A 93 6.02 -13.34 3.72
C ALA A 93 7.15 -12.95 2.76
N THR A 94 8.35 -13.53 2.91
CA THR A 94 9.48 -13.31 2.00
C THR A 94 9.16 -13.74 0.58
N TRP A 95 8.54 -14.91 0.41
CA TRP A 95 8.06 -15.38 -0.89
C TRP A 95 7.07 -14.40 -1.52
N VAL A 96 6.02 -14.01 -0.78
CA VAL A 96 4.99 -13.08 -1.27
C VAL A 96 5.59 -11.73 -1.65
N VAL A 97 6.51 -11.19 -0.85
CA VAL A 97 7.18 -9.91 -1.14
C VAL A 97 8.07 -10.02 -2.38
N GLY A 98 8.77 -11.15 -2.56
CA GLY A 98 9.54 -11.45 -3.77
C GLY A 98 8.65 -11.49 -5.01
N GLU A 99 7.52 -12.19 -4.92
CA GLU A 99 6.56 -12.31 -6.02
C GLU A 99 5.91 -10.97 -6.37
N LEU A 100 5.53 -10.18 -5.36
CA LEU A 100 4.99 -8.83 -5.55
C LEU A 100 6.00 -7.92 -6.24
N ARG A 101 7.29 -8.02 -5.90
CA ARG A 101 8.32 -7.22 -6.56
C ARG A 101 8.42 -7.49 -8.05
N VAL A 102 8.24 -8.75 -8.47
CA VAL A 102 8.32 -9.15 -9.88
C VAL A 102 7.02 -8.81 -10.61
N ARG A 103 5.86 -9.15 -10.05
CA ARG A 103 4.57 -9.04 -10.74
C ARG A 103 3.86 -7.70 -10.58
N ARG A 104 4.04 -7.02 -9.45
CA ARG A 104 3.30 -5.81 -9.05
C ARG A 104 4.17 -4.89 -8.16
N PRO A 105 5.27 -4.31 -8.68
CA PRO A 105 6.16 -3.45 -7.88
C PRO A 105 5.44 -2.22 -7.30
N ASP A 106 4.29 -1.86 -7.87
CA ASP A 106 3.47 -0.72 -7.44
C ASP A 106 2.55 -1.04 -6.26
N ALA A 107 2.34 -2.31 -5.92
CA ALA A 107 1.59 -2.71 -4.75
C ALA A 107 2.45 -2.58 -3.48
N GLY A 108 1.83 -2.24 -2.36
CA GLY A 108 2.47 -2.32 -1.05
C GLY A 108 2.55 -3.78 -0.57
N CYS A 109 3.53 -4.10 0.30
CA CYS A 109 3.62 -5.45 0.86
C CYS A 109 2.60 -5.75 1.96
N GLY A 110 1.85 -4.75 2.47
CA GLY A 110 0.80 -4.94 3.48
C GLY A 110 1.30 -5.41 4.86
N CYS A 111 2.60 -5.65 5.05
CA CYS A 111 3.17 -6.21 6.27
C CYS A 111 2.91 -5.36 7.53
N PHE A 112 2.64 -4.06 7.41
CA PHE A 112 2.23 -3.19 8.53
C PHE A 112 0.84 -2.56 8.32
N GLY A 113 -0.04 -3.24 7.56
CA GLY A 113 -1.34 -2.70 7.16
C GLY A 113 -1.20 -1.38 6.39
N GLY A 114 -2.05 -0.40 6.72
CA GLY A 114 -2.09 0.92 6.06
C GLY A 114 -0.84 1.81 6.25
N LEU A 115 0.16 1.36 7.02
CA LEU A 115 1.48 2.01 7.09
C LEU A 115 2.41 1.59 5.93
N SER A 116 2.18 0.42 5.32
CA SER A 116 3.09 -0.18 4.34
C SER A 116 2.58 -0.07 2.90
N GLY A 117 2.07 1.11 2.54
CA GLY A 117 1.57 1.42 1.19
C GLY A 117 2.65 1.82 0.18
N LYS A 118 3.94 1.87 0.57
CA LYS A 118 5.03 2.17 -0.38
C LYS A 118 5.34 0.96 -1.26
N ARG A 119 5.83 1.23 -2.48
CA ARG A 119 6.28 0.24 -3.47
C ARG A 119 7.22 -0.78 -2.85
N VAL A 120 7.07 -2.05 -3.23
CA VAL A 120 7.99 -3.10 -2.79
C VAL A 120 9.35 -2.92 -3.47
N GLY A 121 10.30 -2.36 -2.72
CA GLY A 121 11.68 -2.14 -3.18
C GLY A 121 12.63 -3.29 -2.81
N ARG A 122 13.89 -3.18 -3.27
CA ARG A 122 15.00 -4.05 -2.88
C ARG A 122 15.14 -4.17 -1.36
N ARG A 123 14.97 -3.05 -0.65
CA ARG A 123 15.05 -2.97 0.82
C ARG A 123 13.95 -3.78 1.51
N SER A 124 12.73 -3.79 0.95
CA SER A 124 11.61 -4.56 1.52
C SER A 124 11.85 -6.07 1.42
N VAL A 125 12.40 -6.54 0.29
CA VAL A 125 12.80 -7.94 0.12
C VAL A 125 13.94 -8.29 1.07
N ALA A 126 14.98 -7.46 1.15
CA ALA A 126 16.12 -7.68 2.06
C ALA A 126 15.66 -7.77 3.52
N ARG A 127 14.74 -6.90 3.95
CA ARG A 127 14.15 -6.95 5.29
C ARG A 127 13.37 -8.25 5.54
N ALA A 128 12.59 -8.70 4.56
CA ALA A 128 11.84 -9.96 4.69
C ALA A 128 12.80 -11.16 4.81
N VAL A 129 13.82 -11.23 3.95
CA VAL A 129 14.86 -12.26 4.00
C VAL A 129 15.59 -12.25 5.35
N LEU A 130 15.95 -11.07 5.85
CA LEU A 130 16.59 -10.91 7.16
C LEU A 130 15.71 -11.46 8.28
N LEU A 131 14.41 -11.12 8.30
CA LEU A 131 13.47 -11.64 9.29
C LEU A 131 13.29 -13.16 9.19
N THR A 132 13.31 -13.72 7.97
CA THR A 132 13.31 -15.18 7.78
C THR A 132 14.58 -15.82 8.34
N ALA A 133 15.76 -15.23 8.11
CA ALA A 133 17.02 -15.74 8.65
C ALA A 133 17.04 -15.70 10.19
N VAL A 134 16.55 -14.60 10.78
CA VAL A 134 16.35 -14.46 12.24
C VAL A 134 15.39 -15.55 12.75
N ALA A 135 14.28 -15.81 12.06
CA ALA A 135 13.33 -16.84 12.43
C ALA A 135 13.92 -18.26 12.40
N VAL A 136 14.70 -18.58 11.37
CA VAL A 136 15.42 -19.87 11.28
C VAL A 136 16.42 -20.01 12.42
N ALA A 137 17.18 -18.96 12.74
CA ALA A 137 18.17 -19.02 13.80
C ALA A 137 17.52 -19.14 15.20
N ALA A 138 16.34 -18.56 15.40
CA ALA A 138 15.56 -18.67 16.63
C ALA A 138 15.04 -20.08 16.92
N LEU A 139 15.05 -21.01 15.95
CA LEU A 139 14.64 -22.40 16.18
C LEU A 139 15.46 -23.07 17.28
N GLY A 140 16.74 -22.73 17.39
CA GLY A 140 17.67 -23.30 18.37
C GLY A 140 17.71 -22.58 19.73
N ALA A 141 16.89 -21.56 19.97
CA ALA A 141 16.94 -20.80 21.21
C ALA A 141 16.56 -21.65 22.44
N PRO A 142 17.32 -21.63 23.54
CA PRO A 142 16.94 -22.42 24.71
C PRO A 142 15.76 -21.84 25.50
N HIS A 143 15.54 -20.52 25.45
CA HIS A 143 14.62 -19.84 26.37
C HIS A 143 13.36 -19.29 25.69
N THR A 144 12.37 -18.92 26.51
CA THR A 144 11.24 -18.10 26.08
C THR A 144 11.68 -16.63 25.95
N GLY A 145 10.90 -15.82 25.22
CA GLY A 145 11.20 -14.38 25.14
C GLY A 145 11.16 -13.68 26.50
N LEU A 146 10.24 -14.05 27.40
CA LEU A 146 10.20 -13.46 28.74
C LEU A 146 11.42 -13.83 29.60
N ASP A 147 11.89 -15.07 29.49
CA ASP A 147 13.07 -15.52 30.23
C ASP A 147 14.33 -14.81 29.72
N ALA A 148 14.44 -14.62 28.40
CA ALA A 148 15.50 -13.83 27.79
C ALA A 148 15.49 -12.36 28.27
N LEU A 149 14.30 -11.78 28.47
CA LEU A 149 14.14 -10.41 28.99
C LEU A 149 14.51 -10.30 30.47
N ARG A 150 14.11 -11.29 31.28
CA ARG A 150 14.34 -11.32 32.74
C ARG A 150 15.76 -11.73 33.11
N GLY A 151 16.43 -12.51 32.27
CA GLY A 151 17.79 -13.01 32.52
C GLY A 151 18.86 -11.92 32.63
N GLY A 152 18.54 -10.65 32.35
CA GLY A 152 19.40 -9.50 32.67
C GLY A 152 20.73 -9.48 31.92
N HIS A 153 20.89 -10.30 30.89
CA HIS A 153 22.14 -10.38 30.14
C HIS A 153 22.30 -9.13 29.27
N VAL A 154 23.17 -8.21 29.72
CA VAL A 154 23.53 -6.98 28.99
C VAL A 154 23.86 -7.25 27.52
N LEU A 155 24.49 -8.39 27.23
CA LEU A 155 24.80 -8.84 25.87
C LEU A 155 23.54 -9.11 25.02
N VAL A 156 22.51 -9.76 25.57
CA VAL A 156 21.24 -10.04 24.88
C VAL A 156 20.53 -8.72 24.57
N GLY A 157 20.48 -7.81 25.55
CA GLY A 157 19.91 -6.47 25.37
C GLY A 157 20.65 -5.65 24.32
N ALA A 158 21.99 -5.70 24.30
CA ALA A 158 22.80 -5.01 23.30
C ALA A 158 22.59 -5.56 21.88
N VAL A 159 22.60 -6.90 21.71
CA VAL A 159 22.33 -7.55 20.42
C VAL A 159 20.94 -7.19 19.93
N PHE A 160 19.92 -7.30 20.79
CA PHE A 160 18.55 -6.91 20.46
C PHE A 160 18.45 -5.43 20.04
N ALA A 161 19.12 -4.52 20.75
CA ALA A 161 19.11 -3.10 20.42
C ALA A 161 19.76 -2.81 19.06
N VAL A 162 20.88 -3.49 18.76
CA VAL A 162 21.56 -3.37 17.45
C VAL A 162 20.70 -3.93 16.32
N GLU A 163 20.09 -5.10 16.51
CA GLU A 163 19.19 -5.71 15.53
C GLU A 163 17.94 -4.84 15.29
N LEU A 164 17.37 -4.27 16.36
CA LEU A 164 16.24 -3.36 16.28
C LEU A 164 16.61 -2.06 15.55
N ALA A 165 17.81 -1.51 15.80
CA ALA A 165 18.32 -0.34 15.09
C ALA A 165 18.54 -0.64 13.60
N LEU A 166 19.11 -1.80 13.27
CA LEU A 166 19.28 -2.26 11.89
C LEU A 166 17.92 -2.43 11.19
N PHE A 167 16.95 -3.03 11.89
CA PHE A 167 15.59 -3.18 11.39
C PHE A 167 14.93 -1.81 11.14
N ALA A 168 15.07 -0.87 12.07
CA ALA A 168 14.54 0.48 11.94
C ALA A 168 15.19 1.25 10.77
N ALA A 169 16.52 1.14 10.60
CA ALA A 169 17.25 1.74 9.49
C ALA A 169 16.81 1.17 8.13
N LEU A 170 16.52 -0.13 8.08
CA LEU A 170 15.98 -0.81 6.88
C LEU A 170 14.49 -0.55 6.65
N SER A 171 13.77 0.00 7.63
CA SER A 171 12.33 0.23 7.60
C SER A 171 12.01 1.74 7.54
N PRO A 172 12.05 2.37 6.34
CA PRO A 172 11.77 3.80 6.17
C PRO A 172 10.31 4.19 6.47
N GLU A 173 9.47 3.23 6.87
CA GLU A 173 8.10 3.45 7.33
C GLU A 173 8.04 3.88 8.81
N LEU A 174 8.99 3.45 9.64
CA LEU A 174 9.03 3.80 11.06
C LEU A 174 9.45 5.25 11.28
N ALA A 175 10.37 5.76 10.44
CA ALA A 175 10.77 7.17 10.44
C ALA A 175 9.61 8.14 10.07
N ALA A 176 8.58 7.65 9.37
CA ALA A 176 7.44 8.46 8.97
C ALA A 176 6.32 8.52 10.04
N VAL A 177 6.34 7.64 11.05
CA VAL A 177 5.33 7.58 12.12
C VAL A 177 5.25 8.87 12.96
N PRO A 178 6.36 9.47 13.43
CA PRO A 178 6.27 10.73 14.18
C PRO A 178 5.74 11.88 13.32
N VAL A 179 6.11 11.93 12.04
CA VAL A 179 5.66 12.97 11.10
C VAL A 179 4.17 12.85 10.79
N ARG A 180 3.64 11.62 10.66
CA ARG A 180 2.22 11.36 10.34
C ARG A 180 1.26 11.66 11.49
N ARG A 181 1.74 11.79 12.73
CA ARG A 181 0.94 12.12 13.94
C ARG A 181 0.80 13.62 14.20
N LEU A 182 1.57 14.46 13.51
CA LEU A 182 1.43 15.92 13.62
C LEU A 182 0.25 16.39 12.75
N PRO A 183 -0.73 17.13 13.31
CA PRO A 183 -1.79 17.76 12.52
C PRO A 183 -1.13 18.73 11.53
N GLY A 184 -1.28 18.48 10.22
CA GLY A 184 -0.74 19.34 9.16
C GLY A 184 0.57 18.87 8.53
N ALA A 185 1.30 17.91 9.11
CA ALA A 185 2.55 17.39 8.54
C ALA A 185 2.32 16.12 7.70
N ARG A 186 1.36 16.14 6.77
CA ARG A 186 1.33 15.10 5.74
C ARG A 186 2.51 15.36 4.80
N PRO A 187 3.47 14.42 4.64
CA PRO A 187 4.42 14.53 3.56
C PRO A 187 3.62 14.68 2.27
N ALA A 188 3.91 15.72 1.48
CA ALA A 188 3.27 15.96 0.20
C ALA A 188 3.40 14.69 -0.62
N THR A 189 2.34 13.90 -0.68
CA THR A 189 2.32 12.70 -1.49
C THR A 189 2.38 13.21 -2.92
N PRO A 190 3.41 12.85 -3.73
CA PRO A 190 3.49 13.30 -5.11
C PRO A 190 2.13 13.07 -5.79
N CYS A 191 1.60 14.05 -6.52
CA CYS A 191 0.21 14.00 -7.00
C CYS A 191 -0.09 12.74 -7.83
N GLU A 192 0.91 12.21 -8.52
CA GLU A 192 0.89 10.92 -9.23
C GLU A 192 0.54 9.73 -8.33
N ARG A 193 0.92 9.82 -7.06
CA ARG A 193 0.69 8.82 -6.01
C ARG A 193 -0.54 9.13 -5.16
N ARG A 194 -1.10 10.34 -5.25
CA ARG A 194 -2.34 10.70 -4.56
C ARG A 194 -3.47 9.87 -5.14
N ARG A 195 -4.24 9.25 -4.25
CA ARG A 195 -5.51 8.64 -4.60
C ARG A 195 -6.49 9.78 -4.90
N SER A 196 -6.85 9.96 -6.16
CA SER A 196 -7.88 10.90 -6.58
C SER A 196 -9.08 10.10 -7.06
N PRO A 197 -10.15 9.97 -6.24
CA PRO A 197 -11.40 9.34 -6.66
C PRO A 197 -11.99 10.04 -7.88
N LEU A 198 -12.63 9.25 -8.77
CA LEU A 198 -13.33 9.79 -9.94
C LEU A 198 -14.39 10.82 -9.55
N ALA A 199 -15.13 10.59 -8.47
CA ALA A 199 -16.12 11.54 -7.96
C ALA A 199 -15.52 12.91 -7.60
N GLU A 200 -14.32 12.95 -7.00
CA GLU A 200 -13.62 14.21 -6.70
C GLU A 200 -13.23 14.93 -8.00
N THR A 201 -12.83 14.17 -9.03
CA THR A 201 -12.49 14.72 -10.34
C THR A 201 -13.73 15.32 -11.01
N TYR A 202 -14.86 14.61 -11.02
CA TYR A 202 -16.11 15.12 -11.58
C TYR A 202 -16.63 16.35 -10.83
N ALA A 203 -16.57 16.36 -9.49
CA ALA A 203 -16.97 17.51 -8.70
C ALA A 203 -16.06 18.73 -8.99
N THR A 204 -14.74 18.52 -9.10
CA THR A 204 -13.78 19.58 -9.44
C THR A 204 -14.02 20.10 -10.85
N LEU A 205 -14.26 19.23 -11.83
CA LEU A 205 -14.60 19.61 -13.20
C LEU A 205 -15.88 20.43 -13.23
N ARG A 206 -16.99 19.89 -12.71
CA ARG A 206 -18.32 20.52 -12.76
C ARG A 206 -18.39 21.83 -11.98
N GLY A 207 -17.55 21.98 -10.95
CA GLY A 207 -17.43 23.22 -10.19
C GLY A 207 -16.46 24.25 -10.80
N SER A 208 -15.82 23.94 -11.94
CA SER A 208 -14.84 24.84 -12.57
C SER A 208 -15.48 25.80 -13.57
N ALA A 209 -14.90 26.99 -13.72
CA ALA A 209 -15.31 27.95 -14.75
C ALA A 209 -15.17 27.38 -16.16
N GLU A 210 -14.17 26.51 -16.39
CA GLU A 210 -13.95 25.86 -17.69
C GLU A 210 -15.11 24.95 -18.10
N TRP A 211 -15.72 24.26 -17.12
CA TRP A 211 -16.92 23.47 -17.37
C TRP A 211 -18.10 24.37 -17.67
N ALA A 212 -18.37 25.39 -16.84
CA ALA A 212 -19.48 26.32 -17.06
C ALA A 212 -19.38 27.02 -18.44
N ALA A 213 -18.17 27.31 -18.92
CA ALA A 213 -17.95 27.94 -20.22
C ALA A 213 -18.21 27.02 -21.42
N HIS A 214 -18.26 25.69 -21.23
CA HIS A 214 -18.35 24.72 -22.32
C HIS A 214 -19.47 23.69 -22.16
N GLU A 215 -20.23 23.71 -21.06
CA GLU A 215 -21.25 22.70 -20.78
C GLU A 215 -22.37 22.66 -21.83
N ASP A 216 -22.75 23.82 -22.37
CA ASP A 216 -23.75 23.92 -23.45
C ASP A 216 -23.29 23.26 -24.76
N ALA A 217 -21.98 23.16 -24.98
CA ALA A 217 -21.43 22.50 -26.15
C ALA A 217 -21.36 20.98 -25.97
N VAL A 218 -21.43 20.46 -24.74
CA VAL A 218 -21.32 19.03 -24.45
C VAL A 218 -22.65 18.33 -24.76
N THR A 219 -22.61 17.29 -25.61
CA THR A 219 -23.82 16.59 -26.09
C THR A 219 -24.20 15.38 -25.23
N SER A 220 -23.34 14.98 -24.29
CA SER A 220 -23.60 13.88 -23.35
C SER A 220 -23.01 14.17 -21.97
N ALA A 221 -23.78 13.90 -20.91
CA ALA A 221 -23.30 14.01 -19.53
C ALA A 221 -22.27 12.92 -19.14
N VAL A 222 -22.11 11.90 -19.98
CA VAL A 222 -21.16 10.79 -19.77
C VAL A 222 -19.95 10.98 -20.69
N PRO A 223 -18.70 10.95 -20.15
CA PRO A 223 -17.51 11.05 -20.98
C PRO A 223 -17.33 9.82 -21.87
N LEU A 224 -16.79 10.03 -23.07
CA LEU A 224 -16.39 8.98 -24.00
C LEU A 224 -15.21 8.16 -23.45
N ASP A 225 -14.26 8.82 -22.79
CA ASP A 225 -13.09 8.18 -22.19
C ASP A 225 -12.58 8.98 -20.99
N VAL A 226 -11.98 8.26 -20.04
CA VAL A 226 -11.33 8.83 -18.86
C VAL A 226 -10.03 8.10 -18.58
N TRP A 227 -8.92 8.83 -18.67
CA TRP A 227 -7.59 8.29 -18.39
C TRP A 227 -6.78 9.23 -17.50
N ARG A 228 -5.63 8.75 -17.02
CA ARG A 228 -4.77 9.49 -16.11
C ARG A 228 -3.33 9.39 -16.57
N GLU A 229 -2.66 10.54 -16.62
CA GLU A 229 -1.22 10.62 -16.89
C GLU A 229 -0.58 11.52 -15.83
N GLY A 230 0.33 10.93 -15.05
CA GLY A 230 0.97 11.59 -13.92
C GLY A 230 -0.04 12.24 -12.95
N CYS A 231 0.05 13.56 -12.85
CA CYS A 231 -0.79 14.36 -11.96
C CYS A 231 -2.10 14.84 -12.57
N TRP A 232 -2.42 14.46 -13.80
CA TRP A 232 -3.60 14.92 -14.52
C TRP A 232 -4.56 13.77 -14.80
N ARG A 233 -5.85 14.05 -14.69
CA ARG A 233 -6.91 13.16 -15.17
C ARG A 233 -7.61 13.84 -16.32
N PHE A 234 -7.72 13.13 -17.44
CA PHE A 234 -8.32 13.63 -18.66
C PHE A 234 -9.70 13.03 -18.81
N LEU A 235 -10.68 13.85 -19.18
CA LEU A 235 -12.05 13.43 -19.47
C LEU A 235 -12.42 13.94 -20.84
N ALA A 236 -12.71 13.02 -21.77
CA ALA A 236 -13.13 13.35 -23.12
C ALA A 236 -14.66 13.32 -23.21
N TYR A 237 -15.27 14.41 -23.62
CA TYR A 237 -16.71 14.54 -23.84
C TYR A 237 -17.01 14.68 -25.33
N PRO A 238 -18.13 14.11 -25.81
CA PRO A 238 -18.65 14.46 -27.12
C PRO A 238 -19.22 15.88 -27.03
N ALA A 239 -18.90 16.73 -28.00
CA ALA A 239 -19.35 18.11 -28.03
C ALA A 239 -19.66 18.56 -29.45
N ARG A 240 -20.46 19.63 -29.57
CA ARG A 240 -20.76 20.31 -30.82
C ARG A 240 -20.44 21.79 -30.68
N LEU A 241 -19.48 22.26 -31.48
CA LEU A 241 -19.09 23.67 -31.54
C LEU A 241 -19.20 24.13 -33.00
N ASP A 242 -19.85 25.27 -33.23
CA ASP A 242 -20.06 25.85 -34.56
C ASP A 242 -20.64 24.84 -35.57
N GLY A 243 -21.57 24.00 -35.10
CA GLY A 243 -22.23 22.96 -35.91
C GLY A 243 -21.37 21.75 -36.25
N ARG A 244 -20.14 21.64 -35.75
CA ARG A 244 -19.23 20.51 -35.98
C ARG A 244 -19.12 19.63 -34.74
N ASP A 245 -19.12 18.32 -34.96
CA ASP A 245 -18.85 17.36 -33.89
C ASP A 245 -17.36 17.35 -33.56
N VAL A 246 -17.04 17.60 -32.30
CA VAL A 246 -15.67 17.66 -31.77
C VAL A 246 -15.57 16.88 -30.47
N ARG A 247 -14.34 16.58 -30.05
CA ARG A 247 -14.07 16.04 -28.71
C ARG A 247 -13.52 17.14 -27.84
N LEU A 248 -14.21 17.39 -26.73
CA LEU A 248 -13.74 18.33 -25.73
C LEU A 248 -13.06 17.54 -24.61
N VAL A 249 -11.77 17.78 -24.39
CA VAL A 249 -10.98 17.08 -23.38
C VAL A 249 -10.68 18.04 -22.24
N PHE A 250 -11.06 17.68 -21.02
CA PHE A 250 -10.71 18.43 -19.83
C PHE A 250 -9.58 17.73 -19.08
N ALA A 251 -8.46 18.42 -18.88
CA ALA A 251 -7.39 18.00 -18.00
C ALA A 251 -7.63 18.57 -16.60
N VAL A 252 -7.98 17.70 -15.66
CA VAL A 252 -8.24 18.04 -14.26
C VAL A 252 -7.02 17.64 -13.43
N SER A 253 -6.43 18.61 -12.74
CA SER A 253 -5.32 18.35 -11.83
C SER A 253 -5.78 17.50 -10.65
N THR A 254 -4.99 16.47 -10.34
CA THR A 254 -5.18 15.61 -9.16
C THR A 254 -4.39 16.09 -7.95
N ALA A 255 -3.66 17.20 -8.07
CA ALA A 255 -2.90 17.81 -6.99
C ALA A 255 -3.81 18.42 -5.90
N GLU A 256 -3.37 18.34 -4.65
CA GLU A 256 -4.18 18.76 -3.50
C GLU A 256 -4.36 20.28 -3.41
N ARG A 257 -3.34 21.04 -3.85
CA ARG A 257 -3.28 22.50 -3.73
C ARG A 257 -3.52 23.25 -5.05
N ASP A 258 -3.57 22.54 -6.16
CA ASP A 258 -3.60 23.15 -7.49
C ASP A 258 -4.68 22.49 -8.34
N ARG A 259 -5.96 22.74 -7.97
CA ARG A 259 -7.15 22.17 -8.61
C ARG A 259 -7.50 22.91 -9.90
N VAL A 260 -6.54 22.98 -10.80
CA VAL A 260 -6.71 23.62 -12.10
C VAL A 260 -7.38 22.65 -13.06
N VAL A 261 -8.31 23.17 -13.83
CA VAL A 261 -8.92 22.50 -14.98
C VAL A 261 -8.42 23.20 -16.23
N ARG A 262 -7.99 22.45 -17.24
CA ARG A 262 -7.59 23.00 -18.54
C ARG A 262 -8.37 22.30 -19.64
N PRO A 263 -9.11 23.04 -20.49
CA PRO A 263 -9.75 22.46 -21.64
C PRO A 263 -8.77 22.35 -22.81
N ALA A 264 -8.94 21.32 -23.63
CA ALA A 264 -8.33 21.18 -24.94
C ALA A 264 -9.39 20.70 -25.92
N ARG A 265 -9.40 21.27 -27.12
CA ARG A 265 -10.27 20.84 -28.22
C ARG A 265 -9.47 19.90 -29.10
N VAL A 266 -9.99 18.69 -29.29
CA VAL A 266 -9.41 17.73 -30.22
C VAL A 266 -10.44 17.54 -31.32
N GLN A 267 -10.05 17.89 -32.55
CA GLN A 267 -10.88 17.56 -33.70
C GLN A 267 -11.03 16.04 -33.75
N ALA A 268 -12.25 15.56 -33.97
CA ALA A 268 -12.45 14.14 -34.19
C ALA A 268 -11.56 13.75 -35.38
N GLU A 269 -10.62 12.82 -35.17
CA GLU A 269 -9.92 12.21 -36.29
C GLU A 269 -11.00 11.74 -37.27
N ARG A 270 -10.91 12.23 -38.51
CA ARG A 270 -11.67 11.68 -39.62
C ARG A 270 -11.38 10.19 -39.58
N ARG A 271 -12.36 9.38 -39.18
CA ARG A 271 -12.28 7.94 -39.40
C ARG A 271 -11.96 7.79 -40.88
N LEU A 272 -10.76 7.30 -41.19
CA LEU A 272 -10.44 6.75 -42.49
C LEU A 272 -11.35 5.53 -42.66
N SER A 273 -12.59 5.79 -43.05
CA SER A 273 -13.56 4.79 -43.47
C SER A 273 -13.87 5.05 -44.93
N ALA A 274 -12.96 4.58 -45.79
CA ALA A 274 -13.24 4.24 -47.18
C ALA A 274 -12.03 3.48 -47.74
N ALA A 275 -11.92 2.19 -47.45
CA ALA A 275 -11.35 1.14 -48.31
C ALA A 275 -11.14 -0.16 -47.50
N LEU A 276 -12.24 -0.88 -47.23
CA LEU A 276 -12.29 -2.34 -47.18
C LEU A 276 -13.71 -2.75 -47.59
#